data_AF-A0A2S9GPJ4-F1
#
_entry.id   AF-A0A2S9GPJ4-F1
#
_cell.length_a   1.000
_cell.length_b   1.000
_cell.length_c   1.000
_cell.angle_alpha   90.00
_cell.angle_beta   90.00
_cell.angle_gamma   90.00
#
_symmetry.space_group_name_H-M   'P 1'
#
loop_
_entity.id
_entity.type
_entity.pdbx_description
1 polymer ?
#
loop_
_entity_poly.entity_id
_entity_poly.type
_entity_poly.pdbx_seq_one_letter_code
_entity_poly.pdbx_strand_id
1 'polypeptide(L)' 'VTVRAEMSRLRKQFAGILAAQPYRFAGSVELSVRYPADRRMLLPPSSAPAIRLARIGGQ' A
#
# COMPACT_ATOMS: atom_id res chain seq x y z
N VAL A 1 -3.48 1.38 15.74
CA VAL A 1 -2.46 0.54 15.07
C VAL A 1 -1.80 1.37 13.98
N THR A 2 -0.48 1.28 13.80
CA THR A 2 0.25 2.07 12.78
C THR A 2 0.70 1.19 11.63
N VAL A 3 0.92 1.80 10.45
CA VAL A 3 1.43 1.09 9.27
C VAL A 3 2.75 0.36 9.56
N ARG A 4 3.65 1.00 10.32
CA ARG A 4 4.93 0.40 10.71
C ARG A 4 4.75 -0.87 11.55
N ALA A 5 3.78 -0.89 12.46
CA ALA A 5 3.49 -2.06 13.29
C ALA A 5 2.99 -3.24 12.43
N GLU A 6 2.06 -2.98 11.50
CA GLU A 6 1.53 -4.01 10.61
C GLU A 6 2.59 -4.55 9.66
N MET A 7 3.44 -3.68 9.09
CA MET A 7 4.56 -4.11 8.25
C MET A 7 5.56 -5.00 8.99
N SER A 8 5.82 -4.70 10.27
CA SER A 8 6.67 -5.54 11.12
C SER A 8 6.05 -6.92 11.33
N ARG A 9 4.73 -6.99 11.56
CA ARG A 9 3.99 -8.26 11.70
C ARG A 9 4.03 -9.09 10.42
N LEU A 10 3.74 -8.49 9.27
CA LEU A 10 3.80 -9.16 7.97
C LEU A 10 5.18 -9.74 7.70
N ARG A 11 6.25 -8.98 7.95
CA ARG A 11 7.63 -9.47 7.76
C ARG A 11 7.96 -10.66 8.67
N LYS A 12 7.48 -10.65 9.92
CA LYS A 12 7.69 -11.76 10.86
C LYS A 12 6.93 -13.01 10.45
N GLN A 13 5.70 -12.87 9.95
CA GLN A 13 4.83 -13.99 9.64
C GLN A 13 5.05 -14.56 8.24
N PHE A 14 5.44 -13.72 7.28
CA PHE A 14 5.57 -14.07 5.87
C PHE A 14 6.91 -13.57 5.32
N ALA A 15 7.99 -14.25 5.72
CA ALA A 15 9.33 -13.94 5.25
C ALA A 15 9.41 -13.99 3.71
N GLY A 16 10.15 -13.06 3.11
CA GLY A 16 10.32 -12.96 1.66
C GLY A 16 9.24 -12.17 0.91
N ILE A 17 8.11 -11.80 1.54
CA ILE A 17 7.10 -10.92 0.91
C ILE A 17 7.55 -9.45 0.92
N LEU A 18 8.19 -9.01 2.00
CA LEU A 18 8.70 -7.65 2.15
C LEU A 18 10.21 -7.59 1.90
N ALA A 19 10.65 -6.54 1.21
CA ALA A 19 12.05 -6.24 1.01
C ALA A 19 12.70 -5.73 2.31
N ALA A 20 14.03 -5.63 2.31
CA ALA A 20 14.78 -5.11 3.45
C ALA A 20 14.44 -3.64 3.75
N GLN A 21 14.10 -2.86 2.72
CA GLN A 21 13.75 -1.45 2.84
C GLN A 21 12.36 -1.26 3.48
N PRO A 22 12.16 -0.20 4.28
CA PRO A 22 10.86 0.10 4.88
C PRO A 22 9.76 0.26 3.82
N TYR A 23 8.60 -0.38 4.06
CA TYR A 23 7.40 -0.22 3.23
C TYR A 23 7.61 -0.61 1.76
N ARG A 24 8.39 -1.67 1.51
CA ARG A 24 8.65 -2.21 0.17
C ARG A 24 8.36 -3.71 0.13
N PHE A 25 7.70 -4.14 -0.93
CA PHE A 25 7.56 -5.56 -1.25
C PHE A 25 8.82 -6.06 -1.95
N ALA A 26 9.10 -7.35 -1.84
CA ALA A 26 10.17 -7.98 -2.60
C ALA A 26 9.83 -7.95 -4.10
N GLY A 27 10.83 -7.71 -4.95
CA GLY A 27 10.62 -7.57 -6.41
C GLY A 27 10.12 -8.83 -7.09
N SER A 28 10.24 -9.99 -6.44
CA SER A 28 9.69 -11.27 -6.90
C SER A 28 8.19 -11.42 -6.64
N VAL A 29 7.56 -10.48 -5.93
CA VAL A 29 6.14 -10.54 -5.55
C VAL A 29 5.31 -9.76 -6.56
N GLU A 30 4.34 -10.43 -7.17
CA GLU A 30 3.32 -9.77 -7.99
C GLU A 30 2.28 -9.09 -7.10
N LEU A 31 1.93 -7.85 -7.42
CA LEU A 31 1.03 -7.02 -6.63
C LEU A 31 -0.11 -6.50 -7.49
N SER A 32 -1.33 -6.71 -7.00
CA SER A 32 -2.54 -6.11 -7.56
C SER A 32 -3.16 -5.16 -6.54
N VAL A 33 -3.33 -3.89 -6.91
CA VAL A 33 -4.00 -2.90 -6.06
C VAL A 33 -5.50 -2.94 -6.35
N ARG A 34 -6.29 -3.28 -5.34
CA ARG A 34 -7.75 -3.26 -5.40
C ARG A 34 -8.24 -1.92 -4.88
N TYR A 35 -8.97 -1.19 -5.72
CA TYR A 35 -9.59 0.07 -5.36
C TYR A 35 -11.05 -0.14 -4.88
N PRO A 36 -11.59 0.79 -4.08
CA PRO A 36 -13.04 0.84 -3.84
C PRO A 36 -13.80 1.04 -5.16
N ALA A 37 -15.08 0.65 -5.17
CA ALA A 37 -15.94 0.82 -6.33
C ALA A 37 -16.00 2.30 -6.79
N ASP A 38 -16.12 3.23 -5.84
CA ASP A 38 -15.90 4.65 -6.08
C ASP A 38 -14.47 5.05 -5.66
N ARG A 39 -13.63 5.40 -6.64
CA ARG A 39 -12.25 5.83 -6.41
C ARG A 39 -12.14 7.08 -5.55
N ARG A 40 -13.16 7.95 -5.51
CA ARG A 40 -13.17 9.17 -4.68
C ARG A 40 -13.16 8.83 -3.18
N MET A 41 -13.65 7.65 -2.83
CA MET A 41 -13.64 7.13 -1.46
C MET A 41 -12.28 6.59 -1.01
N LEU A 42 -11.27 6.58 -1.88
CA LEU A 42 -9.93 6.14 -1.52
C LEU A 42 -9.28 7.11 -0.50
N LEU A 43 -9.16 6.64 0.75
CA LEU A 43 -8.50 7.31 1.87
C LEU A 43 -8.88 8.80 1.98
N PRO A 44 -10.16 9.16 2.22
CA PRO A 44 -10.65 10.54 2.11
C PRO A 44 -9.82 11.62 2.82
N PRO A 45 -9.33 11.42 4.06
CA PRO A 45 -8.57 12.46 4.76
C PRO A 45 -7.13 12.65 4.25
N SER A 46 -6.63 11.78 3.35
CA SER A 46 -5.26 11.90 2.85
C SER A 46 -5.12 13.05 1.85
N SER A 47 -4.10 13.89 2.05
CA SER A 47 -3.68 14.96 1.14
C SER A 47 -2.44 14.58 0.31
N ALA A 48 -1.97 13.32 0.36
CA ALA A 48 -0.79 12.91 -0.38
C ALA A 48 -1.01 13.00 -1.90
N PRO A 49 -0.03 13.50 -2.69
CA PRO A 49 -0.18 13.66 -4.14
C PRO A 49 -0.58 12.37 -4.87
N ALA A 50 0.08 11.24 -4.54
CA ALA A 50 -0.21 9.94 -5.14
C ALA A 50 -1.66 9.48 -4.89
N ILE A 51 -2.21 9.78 -3.71
CA ILE A 51 -3.61 9.43 -3.39
C ILE A 51 -4.58 10.31 -4.18
N ARG A 52 -4.30 11.61 -4.31
CA ARG A 52 -5.13 12.49 -5.15
C ARG A 52 -5.15 12.03 -6.61
N LEU A 53 -3.99 11.64 -7.16
CA LEU A 53 -3.88 11.07 -8.51
C LEU A 53 -4.66 9.75 -8.63
N ALA A 54 -4.55 8.87 -7.64
CA ALA A 54 -5.27 7.60 -7.64
C ALA A 54 -6.81 7.77 -7.64
N ARG A 55 -7.34 8.82 -6.98
CA ARG A 55 -8.78 9.14 -6.96
C ARG A 55 -9.32 9.57 -8.33
N ILE A 56 -8.50 10.24 -9.14
CA ILE A 56 -8.89 10.69 -10.49
C ILE A 56 -8.66 9.63 -11.56
N GLY A 57 -8.22 8.42 -11.18
CA GLY A 57 -7.91 7.34 -12.12
C GLY A 57 -6.56 7.50 -12.82
N GLY A 58 -5.71 8.41 -12.34
CA GLY A 58 -4.39 8.66 -12.93
C GLY A 58 -3.53 7.41 -12.93
N GLN A 59 -3.06 7.04 -14.11
CA GLN A 59 -1.90 6.18 -14.31
C GLN A 59 -0.64 7.02 -14.27
#